data_AF-A0A2D9C993-F1
#
_entry.id   AF-A0A2D9C993-F1
#
_cell.length_a   1.000
_cell.length_b   1.000
_cell.length_c   1.000
_cell.angle_alpha   90.00
_cell.angle_beta   90.00
_cell.angle_gamma   90.00
#
_symmetry.space_group_name_H-M   'P 1'
#
loop_
_entity.id
_entity.type
_entity.pdbx_description
1 polymer ?
#
loop_
_entity_poly.entity_id
_entity_poly.type
_entity_poly.pdbx_seq_one_letter_code
_entity_poly.pdbx_strand_id
1 'polypeptide(L)' 'MRYSAAEDKLWYKHGRTMLHPKDAFDDAIRNGMSEEEKFHYMYMYSSDTMHFFKHVDTREYVRYNRVHRNKR' A
#
# COMPACT_ATOMS: atom_id res chain seq x y z
N MET A 1 -13.30 -9.83 0.89
CA MET A 1 -13.31 -9.74 2.36
C MET A 1 -13.61 -8.30 2.75
N ARG A 2 -14.50 -8.06 3.72
CA ARG A 2 -14.71 -6.74 4.34
C ARG A 2 -13.92 -6.70 5.65
N TYR A 3 -13.11 -5.67 5.87
CA TYR A 3 -12.34 -5.48 7.10
C TYR A 3 -13.25 -5.07 8.26
N SER A 4 -12.83 -5.33 9.49
CA SER A 4 -13.55 -4.89 10.69
C SER A 4 -13.37 -3.39 10.90
N ALA A 5 -14.34 -2.74 11.53
CA ALA A 5 -14.28 -1.30 11.84
C ALA A 5 -13.10 -0.92 12.77
N ALA A 6 -12.56 -1.88 13.51
CA ALA A 6 -11.38 -1.68 14.37
C ALA A 6 -10.08 -1.66 13.55
N GLU A 7 -9.96 -2.54 12.55
CA GLU A 7 -8.83 -2.56 11.62
C GLU A 7 -8.80 -1.25 10.82
N ASP A 8 -9.93 -0.82 10.26
CA ASP A 8 -10.03 0.43 9.50
C ASP A 8 -9.57 1.64 10.33
N LYS A 9 -9.97 1.74 11.60
CA LYS A 9 -9.59 2.86 12.48
C LYS A 9 -8.09 2.92 12.78
N LEU A 10 -7.38 1.79 12.75
CA LEU A 10 -5.96 1.72 13.08
C LEU A 10 -5.10 2.43 12.01
N TRP A 11 -5.59 2.46 10.78
CA TRP A 11 -4.86 2.96 9.60
C TRP A 11 -5.12 4.45 9.28
N TYR A 12 -6.01 5.14 10.00
CA TYR A 12 -6.39 6.55 9.79
C TYR A 12 -5.74 7.53 10.80
N LYS A 13 -4.41 7.47 11.02
CA LYS A 13 -3.74 8.37 11.98
C LYS A 13 -2.69 9.27 11.30
N HIS A 14 -2.88 10.60 11.42
CA HIS A 14 -1.95 11.70 11.04
C HIS A 14 -1.66 11.96 9.55
N GLY A 15 -2.66 12.40 8.77
CA GLY A 15 -2.45 13.03 7.44
C GLY A 15 -1.77 12.15 6.37
N ARG A 16 -1.45 10.90 6.72
CA ARG A 16 -1.03 9.81 5.87
C ARG A 16 -2.18 8.83 5.88
N THR A 17 -2.85 8.64 4.76
CA THR A 17 -3.82 7.55 4.65
C THR A 17 -3.03 6.25 4.62
N MET A 18 -2.95 5.52 5.73
CA MET A 18 -2.55 4.13 5.62
C MET A 18 -3.76 3.37 5.06
N LEU A 19 -3.54 2.67 3.96
CA LEU A 19 -4.46 1.65 3.48
C LEU A 19 -4.09 0.31 4.08
N HIS A 20 -5.02 -0.63 4.01
CA HIS A 20 -4.71 -2.01 4.31
C HIS A 20 -3.56 -2.47 3.39
N PRO A 21 -2.49 -3.10 3.93
CA PRO A 21 -1.31 -3.48 3.15
C PRO A 21 -1.65 -4.28 1.90
N LYS A 22 -2.64 -5.19 2.01
CA LYS A 22 -3.15 -5.97 0.87
C LYS A 22 -3.58 -5.08 -0.30
N ASP A 23 -4.35 -4.03 -0.05
CA ASP A 23 -4.83 -3.15 -1.12
C ASP A 23 -3.67 -2.36 -1.74
N ALA A 24 -2.70 -1.93 -0.93
CA ALA A 24 -1.50 -1.25 -1.43
C ALA A 24 -0.66 -2.15 -2.33
N PHE A 25 -0.47 -3.42 -1.95
CA PHE A 25 0.23 -4.40 -2.79
C PHE A 25 -0.54 -4.76 -4.06
N ASP A 26 -1.86 -4.93 -3.98
CA ASP A 26 -2.70 -5.21 -5.15
C ASP A 26 -2.62 -4.05 -6.17
N ASP A 27 -2.60 -2.79 -5.70
CA ASP A 27 -2.40 -1.61 -6.55
C ASP A 27 -0.96 -1.53 -7.08
N ALA A 28 0.06 -1.85 -6.28
CA ALA A 28 1.45 -1.87 -6.73
C ALA A 28 1.69 -2.90 -7.84
N ILE A 29 1.12 -4.11 -7.70
CA ILE A 29 1.22 -5.17 -8.71
C ILE A 29 0.60 -4.73 -10.04
N ARG A 30 -0.56 -4.07 -9.99
CA ARG A 30 -1.20 -3.50 -11.18
C ARG A 30 -0.37 -2.40 -11.85
N ASN A 31 0.50 -1.74 -11.09
CA ASN A 31 1.37 -0.67 -11.57
C ASN A 31 2.81 -1.15 -11.89
N GLY A 32 3.06 -2.46 -11.89
CA GLY A 32 4.31 -3.04 -12.38
C GLY A 32 5.20 -3.71 -11.33
N MET A 33 4.79 -3.79 -10.06
CA MET A 33 5.46 -4.67 -9.09
C MET A 33 5.19 -6.14 -9.48
N SER A 34 6.23 -6.98 -9.53
CA SER A 34 6.03 -8.41 -9.73
C SER A 34 5.46 -9.10 -8.48
N GLU A 35 4.79 -10.23 -8.65
CA GLU A 35 4.29 -11.05 -7.53
C GLU A 35 5.43 -11.57 -6.64
N GLU A 36 6.62 -11.79 -7.21
CA GLU A 36 7.81 -12.22 -6.46
C GLU A 36 8.37 -11.07 -5.61
N GLU A 37 8.49 -9.87 -6.18
CA GLU A 37 8.98 -8.68 -5.47
C GLU A 37 8.12 -8.35 -4.24
N LYS A 38 6.82 -8.60 -4.28
CA LYS A 38 5.92 -8.37 -3.13
C LYS A 38 6.42 -9.00 -1.82
N PHE A 39 7.12 -10.13 -1.89
CA PHE A 39 7.67 -10.79 -0.69
C PHE A 39 8.95 -10.12 -0.16
N HIS A 40 9.61 -9.30 -0.96
CA HIS A 40 10.83 -8.57 -0.61
C HIS A 40 10.57 -7.15 -0.11
N TYR A 41 9.34 -6.65 -0.24
CA TYR A 41 8.96 -5.29 0.15
C TYR A 41 8.03 -5.27 1.37
N MET A 42 8.21 -4.26 2.21
CA MET A 42 7.33 -3.92 3.32
C MET A 42 6.56 -2.64 2.99
N TYR A 43 5.23 -2.68 3.14
CA TYR A 43 4.40 -1.49 2.99
C TYR A 43 4.63 -0.51 4.16
N MET A 44 4.85 0.76 3.83
CA MET A 44 5.16 1.80 4.82
C MET A 44 3.96 2.70 5.10
N TYR A 45 3.52 3.43 4.07
CA TYR A 45 2.39 4.33 4.12
C TYR A 45 1.94 4.68 2.70
N SER A 46 0.79 5.34 2.58
CA SER A 46 0.36 5.93 1.32
C SER A 46 0.15 7.43 1.49
N SER A 47 0.36 8.14 0.39
CA SER A 47 -0.16 9.48 0.16
C SER A 47 -1.50 9.40 -0.57
N ASP A 48 -2.06 10.56 -0.92
CA ASP A 48 -3.28 10.62 -1.72
C ASP A 48 -3.09 9.98 -3.10
N THR A 49 -1.88 10.03 -3.67
CA THR A 49 -1.60 9.59 -5.04
C THR A 49 -0.67 8.39 -5.17
N MET A 50 0.06 8.01 -4.12
CA MET A 50 1.11 6.99 -4.21
C MET A 50 1.19 6.10 -2.95
N HIS A 51 1.59 4.85 -3.16
CA HIS A 51 2.02 3.91 -2.13
C HIS A 51 3.54 3.92 -2.00
N PHE A 52 4.05 3.84 -0.78
CA PHE A 52 5.47 3.77 -0.49
C PHE A 52 5.81 2.42 0.16
N PHE A 53 6.84 1.78 -0.38
CA PHE A 53 7.35 0.49 0.09
C PHE A 53 8.84 0.59 0.35
N LYS A 54 9.32 -0.31 1.21
CA LYS A 54 10.72 -0.44 1.56
C LYS A 54 11.19 -1.87 1.39
N HIS A 55 12.27 -2.08 0.67
CA HIS A 55 12.88 -3.40 0.53
C HIS A 55 13.39 -3.88 1.90
N VAL A 56 13.13 -5.14 2.24
CA VAL A 56 13.49 -5.71 3.55
C VAL A 56 15.01 -5.80 3.72
N ASP A 57 15.70 -6.33 2.70
CA ASP A 57 17.15 -6.53 2.73
C ASP A 57 17.94 -5.26 2.36
N THR A 58 17.74 -4.71 1.15
CA THR A 58 18.53 -3.58 0.64
C THR A 58 18.17 -2.24 1.29
N ARG A 59 17.04 -2.16 1.99
CA ARG A 59 16.48 -0.95 2.59
C ARG A 59 16.15 0.16 1.57
N GLU A 60 16.18 -0.15 0.28
CA GLU A 60 15.79 0.76 -0.80
C GLU A 60 14.30 1.06 -0.74
N TYR A 61 13.92 2.22 -1.27
CA TYR A 61 12.55 2.68 -1.30
C TYR A 61 12.01 2.66 -2.72
N VAL A 62 10.80 2.12 -2.88
CA VAL A 62 10.06 2.14 -4.14
C VAL A 62 8.67 2.72 -3.91
N ARG A 63 8.08 3.28 -4.97
CA ARG A 63 6.76 3.89 -4.93
C ARG A 63 5.95 3.53 -6.16
N TYR A 64 4.67 3.31 -5.94
CA TYR A 64 3.72 2.95 -7.00
C TYR A 64 2.49 3.85 -6.93
N ASN A 65 1.87 4.13 -8.07
CA ASN A 65 0.68 4.97 -8.12
C ASN A 65 -0.49 4.29 -7.42
N ARG A 66 -1.29 5.09 -6.70
CA ARG A 66 -2.54 4.64 -6.11
C ARG A 66 -3.62 4.67 -7.18
N VAL A 67 -4.27 3.52 -7.41
CA VAL A 67 -5.38 3.47 -8.36
C VAL A 67 -6.60 4.04 -7.65
N HIS A 68 -6.98 5.26 -8.01
CA HIS A 68 -8.22 5.85 -7.51
C HIS A 68 -9.38 4.99 -8.00
N ARG A 69 -9.90 4.12 -7.13
CA ARG A 69 -11.19 3.49 -7.36
C ARG A 69 -12.22 4.60 -7.30
N ASN A 70 -12.54 5.19 -8.45
CA ASN A 70 -13.75 5.98 -8.62
C ASN A 70 -14.88 5.11 -8.08
N LYS A 71 -15.43 5.48 -6.92
CA LYS A 71 -16.65 4.90 -6.38
C LYS A 71 -17.73 5.26 -7.40
N ARG A 72 -18.00 4.33 -8.31
CA ARG A 72 -19.13 4.39 -9.23
C ARG A 72 -20.41 4.10 -8.47
#